data_AF-A0A369V8R8-F1
#
_entry.id   AF-A0A369V8R8-F1
#
_cell.length_a   1.000
_cell.length_b   1.000
_cell.length_c   1.000
_cell.angle_alpha   90.00
_cell.angle_beta   90.00
_cell.angle_gamma   90.00
#
_symmetry.space_group_name_H-M   'P 1'
#
loop_
_entity.id
_entity.type
_entity.pdbx_description
1 polymer ?
#
loop_
_entity_poly.entity_id
_entity_poly.type
_entity_poly.pdbx_seq_one_letter_code
_entity_poly.pdbx_strand_id
1 'polypeptide(L)'
;MATEKRNQKTAPPKPGTRPSFRVDDQLAADLAVVMRTGVNLSDAVRKAVGQLAGMYQTAWAEGVVAEGKAPTLLAYQLQQDPALLPPRPTPAPAPTSAYDARRQPSAPPVGRPAAPVARPWAPAPGRGPQVARSGPFPGVPVRRP
;
A
#
# COMPACT_ATOMS: atom_id res chain seq x y z
N MET A 1 22.61 31.97 -34.98
CA MET A 1 21.73 30.94 -35.55
C MET A 1 22.02 29.63 -34.84
N ALA A 2 21.29 29.32 -33.76
CA ALA A 2 21.46 28.06 -33.02
C ALA A 2 20.41 27.06 -33.51
N THR A 3 20.87 25.96 -34.12
CA THR A 3 20.00 24.90 -34.61
C THR A 3 19.45 24.12 -33.42
N GLU A 4 18.16 24.25 -33.17
CA GLU A 4 17.44 23.50 -32.15
C GLU A 4 17.51 22.01 -32.48
N LYS A 5 18.20 21.22 -31.63
CA LYS A 5 18.29 19.76 -31.77
C LYS A 5 16.89 19.19 -31.53
N ARG A 6 16.17 18.93 -32.63
CA ARG A 6 14.88 18.25 -32.65
C ARG A 6 14.96 16.97 -31.79
N ASN A 7 14.26 16.99 -30.66
CA ASN A 7 14.15 15.86 -29.75
C ASN A 7 13.44 14.72 -30.50
N GLN A 8 14.22 13.76 -31.03
CA GLN A 8 13.66 12.65 -31.79
C GLN A 8 12.83 11.80 -30.83
N LYS A 9 11.52 11.70 -31.11
CA LYS A 9 10.64 10.77 -30.41
C LYS A 9 11.15 9.35 -30.69
N THR A 10 11.82 8.75 -29.71
CA THR A 10 12.42 7.42 -29.83
C THR A 10 11.31 6.41 -30.08
N ALA A 11 11.24 5.90 -31.31
CA ALA A 11 10.33 4.81 -31.65
C ALA A 11 10.72 3.55 -30.85
N PRO A 12 9.76 2.67 -30.52
CA PRO A 12 10.06 1.42 -29.84
C PRO A 12 11.08 0.60 -30.66
N PRO A 13 12.00 -0.13 -29.99
CA PRO A 13 13.01 -0.92 -30.68
C PRO A 13 12.35 -2.06 -31.47
N LYS A 14 12.91 -2.38 -32.64
CA LYS A 14 12.43 -3.50 -33.47
C LYS A 14 12.74 -4.85 -32.80
N PRO A 15 11.90 -5.89 -32.95
CA PRO A 15 12.23 -7.24 -32.51
C PRO A 15 13.60 -7.70 -33.03
N GLY A 16 14.37 -8.39 -32.18
CA GLY A 16 15.74 -8.83 -32.50
C GLY A 16 16.82 -7.76 -32.37
N THR A 17 16.46 -6.49 -32.14
CA THR A 17 17.44 -5.44 -31.81
C THR A 17 18.10 -5.76 -30.47
N ARG A 18 19.44 -5.63 -30.41
CA ARG A 18 20.20 -5.77 -29.16
C ARG A 18 20.46 -4.38 -28.56
N PRO A 19 19.64 -3.90 -27.60
CA PRO A 19 19.87 -2.62 -26.96
C PRO A 19 21.10 -2.69 -26.06
N SER A 20 21.88 -1.60 -26.02
CA SER A 20 22.91 -1.37 -25.01
C SER A 20 22.45 -0.25 -24.08
N PHE A 21 22.44 -0.49 -22.78
CA PHE A 21 22.17 0.53 -21.76
C PHE A 21 23.25 0.47 -20.69
N ARG A 22 23.50 1.61 -20.06
CA ARG A 22 24.40 1.69 -18.92
C ARG A 22 23.70 1.16 -17.69
N VAL A 23 24.43 0.42 -16.88
CA VAL A 23 23.96 -0.07 -15.58
C VAL A 23 24.62 0.79 -14.52
N ASP A 24 23.84 1.63 -13.86
CA ASP A 24 24.28 2.35 -12.68
C ASP A 24 24.16 1.47 -11.43
N ASP A 25 24.67 1.96 -10.30
CA ASP A 25 24.75 1.20 -9.05
C ASP A 25 23.36 0.78 -8.53
N GLN A 26 22.35 1.64 -8.71
CA GLN A 26 20.99 1.35 -8.29
C GLN A 26 20.38 0.24 -9.15
N LEU A 27 20.50 0.35 -10.47
CA LEU A 27 20.02 -0.68 -11.40
C LEU A 27 20.76 -2.00 -11.18
N ALA A 28 22.05 -1.97 -10.89
CA ALA A 28 22.83 -3.16 -10.54
C ALA A 28 22.27 -3.85 -9.28
N ALA A 29 21.96 -3.07 -8.23
CA ALA A 29 21.40 -3.60 -7.00
C ALA A 29 19.99 -4.21 -7.22
N ASP A 30 19.14 -3.54 -7.99
CA ASP A 30 17.79 -4.03 -8.29
C ASP A 30 17.82 -5.31 -9.14
N LEU A 31 18.69 -5.35 -10.15
CA LEU A 31 18.89 -6.55 -10.96
C LEU A 31 19.43 -7.71 -10.11
N ALA A 32 20.32 -7.44 -9.15
CA ALA A 32 20.81 -8.46 -8.24
C ALA A 32 19.68 -9.08 -7.41
N VAL A 33 18.68 -8.30 -6.98
CA VAL A 33 17.49 -8.83 -6.28
C VAL A 33 16.73 -9.80 -7.17
N VAL A 34 16.46 -9.45 -8.43
CA VAL A 34 15.75 -10.33 -9.37
C VAL A 34 16.55 -11.58 -9.67
N MET A 35 17.86 -11.45 -9.90
CA MET A 35 18.75 -12.55 -10.26
C MET A 35 18.98 -13.55 -9.11
N ARG A 36 18.67 -13.21 -7.86
CA ARG A 36 18.66 -14.19 -6.74
C ARG A 36 17.72 -15.38 -6.97
N THR A 37 16.77 -15.25 -7.89
CA THR A 37 15.89 -16.34 -8.33
C THR A 37 16.57 -17.34 -9.29
N GLY A 38 17.84 -17.14 -9.64
CA GLY A 38 18.63 -18.02 -10.51
C GLY A 38 18.56 -17.67 -12.00
N VAL A 39 17.91 -16.57 -12.37
CA VAL A 39 17.82 -16.11 -13.76
C VAL A 39 19.06 -15.31 -14.18
N ASN A 40 19.41 -15.35 -15.47
CA ASN A 40 20.46 -14.50 -16.01
C ASN A 40 19.98 -13.05 -16.20
N LEU A 41 20.91 -12.13 -16.48
CA LEU A 41 20.63 -10.70 -16.67
C LEU A 41 19.57 -10.44 -17.76
N SER A 42 19.68 -11.12 -18.90
CA SER A 42 18.75 -10.88 -20.02
C SER A 42 17.33 -11.31 -19.66
N ASP A 43 17.19 -12.43 -18.95
CA ASP A 43 15.90 -12.92 -18.48
C ASP A 43 15.35 -12.05 -17.35
N ALA A 44 16.19 -11.56 -16.45
CA ALA A 44 15.80 -10.60 -15.42
C ALA A 44 15.21 -9.33 -16.04
N VAL A 45 15.88 -8.76 -17.05
CA VAL A 45 15.38 -7.56 -17.78
C VAL A 45 14.08 -7.87 -18.51
N ARG A 46 13.99 -9.00 -19.22
CA ARG A 46 12.74 -9.39 -19.91
C ARG A 46 11.58 -9.54 -18.93
N LYS A 47 11.80 -10.18 -17.77
CA LYS A 47 10.78 -10.36 -16.72
C LYS A 47 10.36 -9.02 -16.13
N ALA A 48 11.30 -8.15 -15.78
CA ALA A 48 11.00 -6.84 -15.21
C ALA A 48 10.18 -5.97 -16.17
N VAL A 49 10.61 -5.89 -17.44
CA VAL A 49 9.88 -5.13 -18.47
C VAL A 49 8.50 -5.74 -18.74
N GLY A 50 8.40 -7.06 -18.81
CA GLY A 50 7.13 -7.76 -19.00
C GLY A 50 6.14 -7.51 -17.87
N GLN A 51 6.60 -7.54 -16.62
CA GLN A 51 5.77 -7.25 -15.45
C GLN A 51 5.28 -5.79 -15.45
N LEU A 52 6.17 -4.84 -15.75
CA LEU A 52 5.80 -3.43 -15.83
C LEU A 52 4.80 -3.17 -16.97
N ALA A 53 5.04 -3.74 -18.14
CA ALA A 53 4.13 -3.61 -19.29
C ALA A 53 2.75 -4.20 -19.00
N GLY A 54 2.69 -5.36 -18.33
CA GLY A 54 1.44 -5.97 -17.89
C GLY A 54 0.65 -5.06 -16.94
N MET A 55 1.33 -4.44 -15.97
CA MET A 55 0.70 -3.46 -15.07
C MET A 55 0.08 -2.27 -15.84
N TYR A 56 0.78 -1.76 -16.87
CA TYR A 56 0.28 -0.65 -17.69
C TYR A 56 -0.94 -1.07 -18.51
N GLN A 57 -0.87 -2.23 -19.16
CA GLN A 57 -1.97 -2.78 -19.94
C GLN A 57 -3.21 -3.00 -19.08
N THR A 58 -3.06 -3.61 -17.90
CA THR A 58 -4.17 -3.80 -16.96
C THR A 58 -4.73 -2.46 -16.49
N ALA A 59 -3.89 -1.50 -16.12
CA ALA A 59 -4.37 -0.19 -15.66
C ALA A 59 -5.17 0.57 -16.72
N TRP A 60 -4.79 0.47 -17.99
CA TRP A 60 -5.53 1.06 -19.11
C TRP A 60 -6.81 0.30 -19.43
N ALA A 61 -6.75 -1.04 -19.46
CA ALA A 61 -7.91 -1.88 -19.75
C ALA A 61 -9.02 -1.71 -18.70
N GLU A 62 -8.65 -1.58 -17.43
CA GLU A 62 -9.58 -1.37 -16.31
C GLU A 62 -9.96 0.11 -16.11
N GLY A 63 -9.42 1.03 -16.94
CA GLY A 63 -9.73 2.47 -16.86
C GLY A 63 -9.23 3.17 -15.59
N VAL A 64 -8.28 2.58 -14.86
CA VAL A 64 -7.68 3.16 -13.64
C VAL A 64 -6.94 4.47 -13.97
N VAL A 65 -6.28 4.50 -15.13
CA VAL A 65 -5.67 5.70 -15.70
C VAL A 65 -5.93 5.76 -17.21
N ALA A 66 -5.93 6.98 -17.76
CA ALA A 66 -6.08 7.17 -19.20
C ALA A 66 -4.94 6.49 -19.98
N GLU A 67 -5.26 5.99 -21.18
CA GLU A 67 -4.29 5.36 -22.06
C GLU A 67 -3.09 6.29 -22.34
N GLY A 68 -1.89 5.73 -22.30
CA GLY A 68 -0.64 6.47 -22.47
C GLY A 68 -0.17 7.22 -21.21
N LYS A 69 -0.93 7.21 -20.10
CA LYS A 69 -0.44 7.67 -18.80
C LYS A 69 0.16 6.53 -17.99
N ALA A 70 1.28 6.80 -17.32
CA ALA A 70 1.92 5.85 -16.42
C ALA A 70 1.06 5.67 -15.15
N PRO A 71 0.66 4.45 -14.79
CA PRO A 71 0.00 4.19 -13.51
C PRO A 71 0.98 4.27 -12.34
N THR A 72 0.48 4.69 -11.18
CA THR A 72 1.21 4.66 -9.91
C THR A 72 0.83 3.40 -9.14
N LEU A 73 1.81 2.55 -8.82
CA LEU A 73 1.60 1.36 -8.01
C LEU A 73 1.41 1.75 -6.54
N LEU A 74 0.20 1.57 -6.00
CA LEU A 74 -0.12 1.86 -4.59
C LEU A 74 0.12 0.66 -3.68
N ALA A 75 -0.27 -0.52 -4.13
CA ALA A 75 -0.11 -1.78 -3.41
C ALA A 75 -0.06 -2.94 -4.39
N TYR A 76 0.54 -4.05 -3.96
CA TYR A 76 0.58 -5.30 -4.71
C TYR A 76 0.20 -6.46 -3.79
N GLN A 77 -0.53 -7.43 -4.34
CA GLN A 77 -0.83 -8.69 -3.66
C GLN A 77 0.09 -9.77 -4.22
N LEU A 78 0.87 -10.41 -3.36
CA LEU A 78 1.70 -11.55 -3.73
C LEU A 78 0.98 -12.84 -3.36
N GLN A 79 1.16 -13.86 -4.19
CA GLN A 79 0.83 -15.22 -3.80
C GLN A 79 1.82 -15.65 -2.71
N GLN A 80 1.31 -16.00 -1.53
CA GLN A 80 2.12 -16.56 -0.46
C GLN A 80 2.48 -18.00 -0.80
N ASP A 81 3.75 -18.36 -0.64
CA ASP A 81 4.18 -19.76 -0.72
C ASP A 81 3.49 -20.55 0.40
N PRO A 82 2.71 -21.60 0.08
CA PRO A 82 2.02 -22.40 1.09
C PRO A 82 2.98 -23.06 2.09
N ALA A 83 4.23 -23.33 1.70
CA ALA A 83 5.24 -23.88 2.60
C ALA A 83 5.68 -22.88 3.69
N LEU A 84 5.46 -21.59 3.48
CA LEU A 84 5.75 -20.53 4.44
C LEU A 84 4.53 -20.12 5.27
N LEU A 85 3.38 -20.80 5.11
CA LEU A 85 2.23 -20.56 5.97
C LEU A 85 2.54 -21.08 7.38
N PRO A 86 2.22 -20.30 8.44
CA PRO A 86 2.33 -20.82 9.79
C PRO A 86 1.42 -22.05 9.94
N PRO A 87 1.81 -23.03 10.75
CA PRO A 87 0.95 -24.19 11.02
C PRO A 87 -0.40 -23.68 11.51
N ARG A 88 -1.47 -24.19 10.90
CA ARG A 88 -2.84 -23.87 11.31
C ARG A 88 -2.96 -24.15 12.81
N PRO A 89 -3.40 -23.18 13.64
CA PRO A 89 -3.60 -23.44 15.04
C PRO A 89 -4.57 -24.62 15.18
N THR A 90 -4.11 -25.66 15.87
CA THR A 90 -4.96 -26.80 16.20
C THR A 90 -6.15 -26.25 17.00
N PRO A 91 -7.40 -26.51 16.61
CA PRO A 91 -8.53 -26.11 17.41
C PRO A 91 -8.32 -26.66 18.81
N ALA A 92 -8.36 -25.79 19.83
CA ALA A 92 -8.37 -26.26 21.20
C ALA A 92 -9.53 -27.26 21.35
N PRO A 93 -9.33 -28.39 22.06
CA PRO A 93 -10.40 -29.35 22.25
C PRO A 93 -11.63 -28.61 22.80
N ALA A 94 -12.77 -28.79 22.13
CA ALA A 94 -14.02 -28.22 22.61
C ALA A 94 -14.30 -28.79 24.01
N PRO A 95 -14.62 -27.96 25.01
CA PRO A 95 -14.90 -28.45 26.35
C PRO A 95 -16.06 -29.43 26.27
N THR A 96 -15.79 -30.69 26.60
CA THR A 96 -16.77 -31.78 26.60
C THR A 96 -17.73 -31.71 27.79
N SER A 97 -17.45 -30.83 28.75
CA SER A 97 -18.24 -30.63 29.97
C SER A 97 -18.16 -29.19 30.47
N ALA A 98 -19.24 -28.75 31.14
CA ALA A 98 -19.29 -27.47 31.85
C ALA A 98 -18.27 -27.37 33.01
N TYR A 99 -17.73 -28.50 33.47
CA TYR A 99 -16.62 -28.53 34.43
C TYR A 99 -15.30 -28.12 33.76
N ASP A 100 -15.03 -28.62 32.56
CA ASP A 100 -13.80 -28.34 31.80
C ASP A 100 -13.75 -26.86 31.35
N ALA A 101 -14.89 -26.31 30.95
CA ALA A 101 -15.01 -24.89 30.58
C ALA A 101 -14.63 -23.93 31.72
N ARG A 102 -14.83 -24.33 32.99
CA ARG A 102 -14.46 -23.52 34.16
C ARG A 102 -12.98 -23.59 34.53
N ARG A 103 -12.26 -24.62 34.07
CA ARG A 103 -10.82 -24.79 34.31
C ARG A 103 -9.96 -24.20 33.19
N GLN A 104 -10.54 -23.86 32.05
CA GLN A 104 -9.81 -23.29 30.94
C GLN A 104 -9.38 -21.87 31.30
N PRO A 105 -8.07 -21.58 31.41
CA PRO A 105 -7.61 -20.22 31.69
C PRO A 105 -8.06 -19.33 30.55
N SER A 106 -8.78 -18.25 30.89
CA SER A 106 -9.15 -17.21 29.94
C SER A 106 -7.87 -16.77 29.22
N ALA A 107 -7.80 -17.01 27.91
CA ALA A 107 -6.69 -16.52 27.11
C ALA A 107 -6.54 -15.01 27.38
N PRO A 108 -5.32 -14.51 27.65
CA PRO A 108 -5.15 -13.09 27.89
C PRO A 108 -5.67 -12.32 26.67
N PRO A 109 -6.39 -11.20 26.86
CA PRO A 109 -6.85 -10.42 25.73
C PRO A 109 -5.63 -10.03 24.90
N VAL A 110 -5.62 -10.45 23.64
CA VAL A 110 -4.60 -10.02 22.67
C VAL A 110 -4.63 -8.50 22.68
N GLY A 111 -3.55 -7.91 23.19
CA GLY A 111 -3.43 -6.48 23.45
C GLY A 111 -3.75 -5.70 22.19
N ARG A 112 -4.93 -5.09 22.15
CA ARG A 112 -5.20 -3.99 21.22
C ARG A 112 -4.14 -2.93 21.55
N PRO A 113 -3.30 -2.48 20.61
CA PRO A 113 -2.33 -1.44 20.92
C PRO A 113 -3.08 -0.24 21.49
N ALA A 114 -2.74 0.13 22.72
CA ALA A 114 -3.31 1.29 23.37
C ALA A 114 -3.04 2.51 22.49
N ALA A 115 -4.07 3.30 22.20
CA ALA A 115 -3.87 4.62 21.66
C ALA A 115 -2.86 5.36 22.56
N PRO A 116 -1.84 6.03 22.01
CA PRO A 116 -0.84 6.71 22.82
C PRO A 116 -1.54 7.71 23.74
N VAL A 117 -1.37 7.50 25.05
CA VAL A 117 -1.83 8.39 26.10
C VAL A 117 -1.16 9.73 25.87
N ALA A 118 -1.94 10.76 25.52
CA ALA A 118 -1.44 12.12 25.42
C ALA A 118 -0.83 12.55 26.76
N ARG A 119 0.37 13.14 26.70
CA ARG A 119 1.09 13.63 27.87
C ARG A 119 0.23 14.65 28.66
N PRO A 120 0.40 14.80 29.99
CA PRO A 120 -0.47 15.62 30.84
C PRO A 120 -0.43 17.14 30.57
N TRP A 121 0.28 17.60 29.54
CA TRP A 121 0.46 19.02 29.24
C TRP A 121 -0.14 19.46 27.89
N ALA A 122 -0.81 18.60 27.12
CA ALA A 122 -1.50 19.12 25.94
C ALA A 122 -2.73 19.93 26.37
N PRO A 123 -2.85 21.24 26.05
CA PRO A 123 -4.10 21.94 26.25
C PRO A 123 -5.18 21.26 25.41
N ALA A 124 -6.34 20.99 26.01
CA ALA A 124 -7.50 20.50 25.29
C ALA A 124 -7.76 21.44 24.08
N PRO A 125 -8.24 20.94 22.93
CA PRO A 125 -8.76 21.81 21.89
C PRO A 125 -10.01 22.49 22.45
N GLY A 126 -9.77 23.67 23.03
CA GLY A 126 -10.77 24.57 23.53
C GLY A 126 -11.61 25.02 22.36
N ARG A 127 -12.83 24.48 22.31
CA ARG A 127 -14.07 25.22 22.10
C ARG A 127 -13.86 26.71 22.42
N GLY A 128 -13.63 27.51 21.39
CA GLY A 128 -13.43 28.95 21.55
C GLY A 128 -14.67 29.62 22.16
N PRO A 129 -14.51 30.75 22.87
CA PRO A 129 -15.62 31.52 23.39
C PRO A 129 -16.47 32.03 22.22
N GLN A 130 -17.76 31.69 22.22
CA GLN A 130 -18.74 32.31 21.33
C GLN A 130 -18.85 33.77 21.72
N VAL A 131 -18.37 34.65 20.82
CA VAL A 131 -18.66 36.08 20.89
C VAL A 131 -20.17 36.23 20.71
N ALA A 132 -20.88 36.45 21.81
CA ALA A 132 -22.25 36.90 21.80
C ALA A 132 -22.30 38.27 21.10
N ARG A 133 -22.86 38.31 19.89
CA ARG A 133 -23.32 39.57 19.29
C ARG A 133 -24.81 39.70 19.61
N SER A 134 -25.12 40.76 20.35
CA SER A 134 -26.44 41.11 20.86
C SER A 134 -27.47 41.32 19.74
N GLY A 135 -28.57 40.56 19.81
CA GLY A 135 -29.88 40.86 19.23
C GLY A 135 -30.92 40.84 20.35
N PRO A 136 -32.05 41.55 20.21
CA PRO A 136 -32.64 42.29 21.33
C PRO A 136 -33.42 41.49 22.38
N PHE A 137 -33.57 40.16 22.27
CA PHE A 137 -34.22 39.37 23.33
C PHE A 137 -33.58 37.98 23.51
N PRO A 138 -32.90 37.72 24.64
CA PRO A 138 -32.36 36.41 24.99
C PRO A 138 -33.41 35.59 25.75
N GLY A 139 -33.62 34.32 25.38
CA GLY A 139 -34.24 33.33 26.29
C GLY A 139 -35.48 32.55 25.82
N VAL A 140 -35.74 32.37 24.52
CA VAL A 140 -36.85 31.48 24.08
C VAL A 140 -36.32 30.31 23.26
N PRO A 141 -36.33 29.07 23.77
CA PRO A 141 -36.01 27.88 22.97
C PRO A 141 -37.23 27.47 22.13
N VAL A 142 -37.08 27.39 20.81
CA VAL A 142 -38.11 26.87 19.91
C VAL A 142 -37.92 25.35 19.75
N ARG A 143 -38.91 24.56 20.20
CA ARG A 143 -39.04 23.12 19.91
C ARG A 143 -39.72 22.91 18.55
N ARG A 144 -39.33 21.80 17.91
CA ARG A 144 -39.79 21.21 16.64
C ARG A 144 -41.31 21.19 16.40
N PRO A 145 -41.71 21.03 15.13
CA PRO A 145 -42.33 19.77 14.68
C PRO A 145 -41.36 18.85 13.94
#